data_AF-A0A7W4EE68-F1
#
_entry.id   AF-A0A7W4EE68-F1
#
_cell.length_a   1.000
_cell.length_b   1.000
_cell.length_c   1.000
_cell.angle_alpha   90.00
_cell.angle_beta   90.00
_cell.angle_gamma   90.00
#
_symmetry.space_group_name_H-M   'P 1'
#
loop_
_entity.id
_entity.type
_entity.pdbx_description
1 polymer ?
#
loop_
_entity_poly.entity_id
_entity_poly.type
_entity_poly.pdbx_seq_one_letter_code
_entity_poly.pdbx_strand_id
1 'polypeptide(L)'
;MSLTKAIQDYIDKSPYLTNIDVELATMFNDVGEWAVALEHICTILAANGCVLSSQEMAELESLIDKTKKIEYEDFDDAFLNAVKEVSNIHSSRTSV
;
A
#
# COMPACT_ATOMS: atom_id res chain seq x y z
N MET A 1 18.68 4.36 -0.91
CA MET A 1 17.42 5.00 -0.51
C MET A 1 16.88 4.23 0.68
N SER A 2 16.56 4.88 1.81
CA SER A 2 16.02 4.19 2.99
C SER A 2 14.59 3.71 2.73
N LEU A 3 14.18 2.60 3.36
CA LEU A 3 12.82 2.08 3.23
C LEU A 3 11.78 3.09 3.70
N THR A 4 12.02 3.74 4.85
CA THR A 4 11.20 4.84 5.36
C THR A 4 10.94 5.92 4.32
N LYS A 5 11.97 6.34 3.57
CA LYS A 5 11.81 7.35 2.54
C LYS A 5 11.00 6.85 1.36
N ALA A 6 11.23 5.60 0.92
CA ALA A 6 10.49 5.04 -0.20
C ALA A 6 8.99 4.86 0.11
N ILE A 7 8.66 4.48 1.35
CA ILE A 7 7.28 4.39 1.82
C ILE A 7 6.68 5.80 1.95
N GLN A 8 7.41 6.77 2.50
CA GLN A 8 6.92 8.15 2.59
C GLN A 8 6.65 8.76 1.21
N ASP A 9 7.56 8.55 0.24
CA ASP A 9 7.37 9.02 -1.13
C ASP A 9 6.12 8.39 -1.77
N TYR A 10 5.77 7.14 -1.42
CA TYR A 10 4.53 6.50 -1.86
C TYR A 10 3.29 7.09 -1.18
N ILE A 11 3.34 7.34 0.14
CA ILE A 11 2.26 7.98 0.89
C ILE A 11 1.96 9.37 0.31
N ASP A 12 2.99 10.21 0.16
CA ASP A 12 2.85 11.63 -0.23
C ASP A 12 2.25 11.79 -1.64
N LYS A 13 2.54 10.86 -2.54
CA LYS A 13 2.07 10.93 -3.93
C LYS A 13 0.76 10.18 -4.18
N SER A 14 0.28 9.40 -3.22
CA SER A 14 -0.92 8.57 -3.41
C SER A 14 -2.17 9.45 -3.46
N PRO A 15 -2.90 9.49 -4.60
CA PRO A 15 -4.13 10.28 -4.70
C PRO A 15 -5.32 9.63 -3.99
N TYR A 16 -5.13 8.41 -3.45
CA TYR A 16 -6.20 7.60 -2.88
C TYR A 16 -6.33 7.74 -1.35
N LEU A 17 -5.32 8.33 -0.71
CA LEU A 17 -5.28 8.49 0.74
C LEU A 17 -5.88 9.84 1.13
N THR A 18 -6.74 9.85 2.14
CA THR A 18 -7.18 11.09 2.78
C THR A 18 -6.08 11.64 3.68
N ASN A 19 -6.21 12.88 4.13
CA ASN A 19 -5.24 13.48 5.07
C ASN A 19 -5.06 12.63 6.34
N ILE A 20 -6.14 12.01 6.84
CA ILE A 20 -6.07 11.16 8.04
C ILE A 20 -5.30 9.87 7.74
N ASP A 21 -5.53 9.26 6.57
CA ASP A 21 -4.80 8.05 6.17
C ASP A 21 -3.30 8.34 5.99
N VAL A 22 -2.97 9.51 5.42
CA VAL A 22 -1.59 10.01 5.31
C VAL A 22 -0.96 10.17 6.69
N GLU A 23 -1.64 10.86 7.62
CA GLU A 23 -1.12 11.08 8.98
C GLU A 23 -0.84 9.76 9.72
N LEU A 24 -1.76 8.78 9.62
CA LEU A 24 -1.61 7.48 10.27
C LEU A 24 -0.50 6.65 9.62
N ALA A 25 -0.46 6.56 8.30
CA ALA A 25 0.59 5.82 7.59
C ALA A 25 1.98 6.39 7.87
N THR A 26 2.10 7.73 7.89
CA THR A 26 3.36 8.41 8.23
C THR A 26 3.77 8.15 9.67
N MET A 27 2.83 8.15 10.62
CA MET A 27 3.14 7.85 12.03
C MET A 27 3.77 6.46 12.19
N PHE A 28 3.21 5.42 11.55
CA PHE A 28 3.79 4.08 11.57
C PHE A 28 5.15 4.03 10.86
N ASN A 29 5.25 4.66 9.68
CA ASN A 29 6.47 4.69 8.89
C ASN A 29 7.65 5.37 9.64
N ASP A 30 7.39 6.46 10.36
CA ASP A 30 8.40 7.25 11.08
C ASP A 30 9.01 6.49 12.26
N VAL A 31 8.24 5.62 12.91
CA VAL A 31 8.73 4.76 14.01
C VAL A 31 9.34 3.45 13.52
N GLY A 32 9.33 3.20 12.21
CA GLY A 32 9.88 2.00 11.59
C GLY A 32 8.95 0.79 11.61
N GLU A 33 7.65 0.99 11.81
CA GLU A 33 6.62 -0.05 11.70
C GLU A 33 6.16 -0.14 10.24
N TRP A 34 7.05 -0.61 9.35
CA TRP A 34 6.85 -0.49 7.91
C TRP A 34 5.76 -1.42 7.38
N ALA A 35 5.66 -2.66 7.90
CA ALA A 35 4.58 -3.56 7.55
C ALA A 35 3.23 -2.95 7.91
N VAL A 36 3.08 -2.45 9.14
CA VAL A 36 1.85 -1.82 9.62
C VAL A 36 1.45 -0.62 8.75
N ALA A 37 2.41 0.22 8.36
CA ALA A 37 2.15 1.33 7.44
C ALA A 37 1.59 0.84 6.09
N LEU A 38 2.20 -0.19 5.50
CA LEU A 38 1.77 -0.75 4.20
C LEU A 38 0.45 -1.52 4.30
N GLU A 39 0.17 -2.20 5.41
CA GLU A 39 -1.11 -2.87 5.69
C GLU A 39 -2.25 -1.87 5.82
N HIS A 40 -2.00 -0.76 6.51
CA HIS A 40 -2.95 0.34 6.61
C HIS A 40 -3.28 0.90 5.21
N ILE A 41 -2.26 1.18 4.40
CA ILE A 41 -2.43 1.65 3.02
C ILE A 41 -3.26 0.64 2.20
N CYS A 42 -2.91 -0.64 2.25
CA CYS A 42 -3.65 -1.69 1.52
C CYS A 42 -5.12 -1.77 1.97
N THR A 43 -5.39 -1.63 3.27
CA THR A 43 -6.75 -1.60 3.82
C THR A 43 -7.57 -0.47 3.20
N ILE A 44 -7.01 0.74 3.15
CA ILE A 44 -7.69 1.91 2.58
C ILE A 44 -7.93 1.73 1.08
N LEU A 45 -6.92 1.26 0.33
CA LEU A 45 -7.04 1.02 -1.11
C LEU A 45 -8.13 -0.01 -1.43
N ALA A 46 -8.19 -1.12 -0.69
CA ALA A 46 -9.19 -2.15 -0.87
C ALA A 46 -10.60 -1.65 -0.48
N ALA A 47 -10.73 -1.01 0.69
CA ALA A 47 -12.01 -0.50 1.19
C ALA A 47 -12.63 0.55 0.25
N ASN A 48 -11.79 1.39 -0.36
CA ASN A 48 -12.23 2.44 -1.28
C ASN A 48 -12.43 1.95 -2.72
N GLY A 49 -12.23 0.67 -3.01
CA GLY A 49 -12.44 0.15 -4.35
C GLY A 49 -11.38 0.64 -5.36
N CYS A 50 -10.19 1.04 -4.89
CA CYS A 50 -9.20 1.71 -5.74
C CYS A 50 -8.70 0.79 -6.85
N VAL A 51 -8.74 1.30 -8.08
CA VAL A 51 -8.20 0.61 -9.26
C VAL A 51 -6.82 1.17 -9.54
N LEU A 52 -5.79 0.49 -9.03
CA LEU A 52 -4.42 0.87 -9.29
C LEU A 52 -4.04 0.55 -10.74
N SER A 53 -3.29 1.44 -11.38
CA SER A 53 -2.56 1.11 -12.60
C SER A 53 -1.53 0.01 -12.34
N SER A 54 -1.10 -0.68 -13.39
CA SER A 54 -0.06 -1.72 -13.27
C SER A 54 1.25 -1.18 -12.67
N GLN A 55 1.56 0.09 -12.89
CA GLN A 55 2.76 0.72 -12.32
C GLN A 55 2.60 1.00 -10.83
N GLU A 56 1.43 1.51 -10.40
CA GLU A 56 1.14 1.75 -8.98
C GLU A 56 1.11 0.43 -8.18
N MET A 57 0.52 -0.63 -8.76
CA MET A 57 0.51 -1.96 -8.14
C MET A 57 1.93 -2.53 -8.00
N ALA A 58 2.74 -2.49 -9.07
CA ALA A 58 4.11 -2.99 -9.04
C ALA A 58 4.99 -2.23 -8.03
N GLU A 59 4.75 -0.93 -7.85
CA GLU A 59 5.44 -0.15 -6.83
C GLU A 59 5.05 -0.57 -5.41
N LEU A 60 3.75 -0.75 -5.15
CA LEU A 60 3.26 -1.25 -3.86
C LEU A 60 3.84 -2.63 -3.54
N GLU A 61 3.81 -3.56 -4.50
CA GLU A 61 4.42 -4.89 -4.38
C GLU A 61 5.92 -4.80 -4.05
N SER A 62 6.64 -3.90 -4.72
CA SER A 62 8.08 -3.72 -4.47
C SER A 62 8.38 -3.21 -3.05
N LEU A 63 7.53 -2.36 -2.48
CA LEU A 63 7.69 -1.87 -1.11
C LEU A 63 7.43 -2.99 -0.09
N ILE A 64 6.39 -3.79 -0.32
CA ILE A 64 6.05 -4.95 0.52
C ILE A 64 7.19 -5.98 0.47
N ASP A 65 7.70 -6.31 -0.71
CA ASP A 65 8.80 -7.26 -0.89
C ASP A 65 10.11 -6.80 -0.21
N LYS A 66 10.35 -5.49 -0.15
CA LYS A 66 11.50 -4.93 0.58
C LYS A 66 11.29 -5.02 2.08
N THR A 67 10.07 -4.76 2.54
CA THR A 67 9.68 -4.80 3.97
C THR A 67 9.82 -6.22 4.52
N LYS A 68 9.28 -7.22 3.83
CA LYS A 68 9.39 -8.65 4.21
C LYS A 68 10.81 -9.21 4.30
N LYS A 69 11.80 -8.52 3.74
CA LYS A 69 13.23 -8.93 3.84
C LYS A 69 13.89 -8.47 5.13
N ILE A 70 13.20 -7.69 5.95
CA ILE A 70 13.68 -7.19 7.22
C ILE A 70 13.27 -8.19 8.30
N GLU A 71 14.25 -8.65 9.09
CA GLU A 71 14.13 -9.80 10.01
C GLU A 71 12.95 -9.73 11.01
N TYR A 72 12.52 -8.52 11.37
CA TYR A 72 11.48 -8.28 12.38
C TYR A 72 10.16 -7.76 11.80
N GLU A 73 10.05 -7.65 10.48
CA GLU A 73 8.84 -7.20 9.80
C GLU A 73 8.04 -8.42 9.32
N ASP A 74 6.75 -8.45 9.63
CA ASP A 74 5.82 -9.47 9.17
C ASP A 74 4.62 -8.78 8.52
N PHE A 75 4.54 -8.87 7.20
CA PHE A 75 3.45 -8.29 6.42
C PHE A 75 2.46 -9.40 6.04
N ASP A 76 1.19 -9.26 6.41
CA ASP A 76 0.15 -10.20 6.03
C ASP A 76 -0.29 -10.02 4.57
N ASP A 77 0.00 -11.04 3.74
CA ASP A 77 -0.35 -11.07 2.32
C ASP A 77 -1.85 -10.93 2.03
N ALA A 78 -2.72 -11.19 3.02
CA ALA A 78 -4.16 -10.95 2.88
C ALA A 78 -4.46 -9.49 2.50
N PHE A 79 -3.70 -8.52 3.01
CA PHE A 79 -3.91 -7.10 2.70
C PHE A 79 -3.63 -6.79 1.22
N LEU A 80 -2.49 -7.23 0.68
CA LEU A 80 -2.17 -7.03 -0.74
C LEU A 80 -3.15 -7.79 -1.65
N ASN A 81 -3.56 -8.99 -1.26
CA ASN A 81 -4.51 -9.79 -2.03
C ASN A 81 -5.88 -9.12 -2.14
N ALA A 82 -6.35 -8.45 -1.08
CA ALA A 82 -7.59 -7.67 -1.10
C ALA A 82 -7.53 -6.53 -2.13
N VAL A 83 -6.42 -5.79 -2.20
CA VAL A 83 -6.22 -4.72 -3.19
C VAL A 83 -6.26 -5.28 -4.62
N LYS A 84 -5.61 -6.43 -4.86
CA LYS A 84 -5.60 -7.11 -6.17
C LYS A 84 -6.98 -7.59 -6.59
N GLU A 85 -7.73 -8.19 -5.69
CA GLU A 85 -9.09 -8.67 -5.97
C GLU A 85 -10.01 -7.54 -6.40
N VAL A 86 -10.01 -6.44 -5.64
CA VAL A 86 -10.77 -5.23 -5.95
C VAL A 86 -10.38 -4.66 -7.33
N SER A 87 -9.08 -4.52 -7.59
CA SER A 87 -8.58 -3.99 -8.87
C SER A 87 -9.03 -4.83 -10.07
N ASN A 88 -9.07 -6.16 -9.93
CA ASN A 88 -9.50 -7.09 -10.97
C ASN A 88 -11.03 -7.04 -11.22
N ILE A 89 -11.83 -6.97 -10.15
CA ILE A 89 -13.29 -6.88 -10.24
C ILE A 89 -13.70 -5.60 -10.96
N HIS A 90 -13.09 -4.47 -10.59
CA HIS A 90 -13.44 -3.17 -11.15
C HIS A 90 -12.91 -2.96 -12.57
N SER A 91 -11.72 -3.47 -12.91
CA SER A 91 -11.20 -3.45 -14.29
C SER A 91 -12.07 -4.27 -15.25
N SER A 92 -12.65 -5.38 -14.76
CA SER A 92 -13.55 -6.23 -15.55
C SER A 92 -14.91 -5.57 -15.79
N ARG A 93 -15.33 -4.63 -14.92
CA ARG A 93 -16.60 -3.90 -15.03
C ARG A 93 -16.55 -2.69 -15.96
N THR A 94 -15.38 -2.08 -16.16
CA THR A 94 -15.20 -0.92 -17.07
C THR A 94 -14.96 -1.31 -18.53
N SER A 95 -14.93 -2.60 -18.86
CA SER A 95 -14.70 -3.12 -20.22
C SER A 95 -15.98 -3.38 -21.04
N VAL A 96 -17.08 -2.63 -20.80
CA VAL A 96 -18.37 -2.76 -21.52
C VAL A 96 -18.71 -1.49 -22.28
#